data_AF-A0AAV5H8V5-F1
#
_entry.id   AF-A0AAV5H8V5-F1
#
_cell.length_a   1.000
_cell.length_b   1.000
_cell.length_c   1.000
_cell.angle_alpha   90.00
_cell.angle_beta   90.00
_cell.angle_gamma   90.00
#
_symmetry.space_group_name_H-M   'P 1'
#
loop_
_entity.id
_entity.type
_entity.pdbx_description
1 polymer ?
#
loop_
_entity_poly.entity_id
_entity_poly.type
_entity_poly.pdbx_seq_one_letter_code
_entity_poly.pdbx_strand_id
1 'polypeptide(L)'
;MGFTCIGHSGFAQAGSDIVCASISVLVINAINSIERIAGEKMSVITNEEEGLIDVRFANPVNEKATLLMDSMMLGLQEVKEQYGSKYLKLQFEEV
;
A
#
# COMPACT_ATOMS: atom_id res chain seq x y z
N MET A 1 13.34 -1.65 6.08
CA MET A 1 12.20 -2.28 5.39
C MET A 1 11.07 -1.25 5.29
N GLY A 2 10.23 -1.32 4.26
CA GLY A 2 9.18 -0.34 4.00
C GLY A 2 8.49 -0.58 2.66
N PHE A 3 7.54 0.28 2.31
CA PHE A 3 6.90 0.27 1.00
C PHE A 3 6.48 1.68 0.59
N THR A 4 6.35 1.90 -0.71
CA THR A 4 5.91 3.18 -1.29
C THR A 4 4.74 2.92 -2.22
N CYS A 5 3.69 3.74 -2.12
CA CYS A 5 2.53 3.76 -3.01
C CYS A 5 2.43 5.13 -3.67
N ILE A 6 2.30 5.18 -5.00
CA ILE A 6 2.26 6.42 -5.78
C ILE A 6 1.07 6.36 -6.74
N GLY A 7 0.33 7.46 -6.89
CA GLY A 7 -0.82 7.56 -7.79
C GLY A 7 -2.07 6.82 -7.28
N HIS A 8 -2.18 6.56 -5.97
CA HIS A 8 -3.40 5.98 -5.38
C HIS A 8 -4.58 6.98 -5.30
N SER A 9 -4.29 8.27 -5.51
CA SER A 9 -5.26 9.36 -5.64
C SER A 9 -4.90 10.24 -6.84
N GLY A 10 -5.91 10.66 -7.60
CA GLY A 10 -5.76 11.48 -8.80
C GLY A 10 -6.93 11.29 -9.76
N PHE A 11 -7.38 12.37 -10.41
CA PHE A 11 -8.48 12.32 -11.38
C PHE A 11 -8.06 11.53 -12.62
N ALA A 12 -8.40 10.25 -12.64
CA ALA A 12 -8.26 9.43 -13.82
C ALA A 12 -9.62 9.20 -14.50
N GLN A 13 -9.58 8.71 -15.74
CA GLN A 13 -10.76 8.45 -16.57
C GLN A 13 -11.80 7.60 -15.80
N ALA A 14 -13.10 7.84 -16.05
CA ALA A 14 -14.20 7.15 -15.39
C ALA A 14 -13.97 5.63 -15.27
N GLY A 15 -14.07 5.10 -14.04
CA GLY A 15 -13.76 3.70 -13.70
C GLY A 15 -12.39 3.49 -13.04
N SER A 16 -11.45 4.41 -13.21
CA SER A 16 -10.16 4.38 -12.49
C SER A 16 -10.32 4.67 -11.00
N ASP A 17 -11.30 5.49 -10.62
CA ASP A 17 -11.57 5.86 -9.22
C ASP A 17 -11.87 4.64 -8.34
N ILE A 18 -12.49 3.60 -8.91
CA ILE A 18 -12.81 2.36 -8.18
C ILE A 18 -11.54 1.57 -7.87
N VAL A 19 -10.58 1.55 -8.80
CA VAL A 19 -9.29 0.86 -8.62
C VAL A 19 -8.44 1.62 -7.62
N CYS A 20 -8.36 2.95 -7.75
CA CYS A 20 -7.68 3.83 -6.81
C CYS A 20 -8.25 3.71 -5.39
N ALA A 21 -9.58 3.67 -5.23
CA ALA A 21 -10.23 3.45 -3.94
C ALA A 21 -9.88 2.09 -3.34
N SER A 22 -9.87 1.03 -4.15
CA SER A 22 -9.49 -0.32 -3.71
C SER A 22 -8.05 -0.37 -3.20
N ILE A 23 -7.10 0.23 -3.94
CA ILE A 23 -5.69 0.34 -3.54
C ILE A 23 -5.57 1.15 -2.25
N SER A 24 -6.25 2.29 -2.17
CA SER A 24 -6.22 3.19 -1.00
C SER A 24 -6.68 2.47 0.26
N VAL A 25 -7.80 1.73 0.18
CA VAL A 25 -8.32 0.96 1.31
C VAL A 25 -7.33 -0.09 1.77
N LEU A 26 -6.74 -0.87 0.85
CA LEU A 26 -5.76 -1.90 1.19
C LEU A 26 -4.52 -1.32 1.86
N VAL A 27 -3.94 -0.26 1.28
CA VAL A 27 -2.72 0.37 1.78
C VAL A 27 -2.95 1.05 3.13
N ILE A 28 -3.99 1.87 3.24
CA ILE A 28 -4.29 2.62 4.48
C ILE A 28 -4.69 1.66 5.60
N ASN A 29 -5.45 0.60 5.29
CA ASN A 29 -5.81 -0.40 6.29
C ASN A 29 -4.58 -1.18 6.78
N ALA A 30 -3.64 -1.51 5.90
CA ALA A 30 -2.39 -2.16 6.29
C ALA A 30 -1.58 -1.28 7.25
N ILE A 31 -1.41 0.01 6.92
CA ILE A 31 -0.75 1.00 7.78
C ILE A 31 -1.43 1.01 9.16
N ASN A 32 -2.74 1.22 9.22
CA ASN A 32 -3.48 1.27 10.48
C ASN A 32 -3.38 -0.04 11.29
N SER A 33 -3.44 -1.19 10.61
CA SER A 33 -3.36 -2.51 11.25
C SER A 33 -1.96 -2.78 11.80
N ILE A 34 -0.93 -2.40 11.05
CA ILE A 34 0.46 -2.57 11.48
C ILE A 34 0.75 -1.70 12.71
N GLU A 35 0.26 -0.47 12.76
CA GLU A 35 0.39 0.40 13.94
C GLU A 35 -0.38 -0.17 15.14
N ARG A 36 -1.68 -0.47 14.96
CA ARG A 36 -2.60 -0.71 16.09
C ARG A 36 -2.70 -2.15 16.53
N ILE A 37 -2.53 -3.10 15.61
CA ILE A 37 -2.67 -4.54 15.87
C ILE A 37 -1.31 -5.20 16.03
N ALA A 38 -0.34 -4.86 15.17
CA ALA A 38 1.02 -5.38 15.27
C ALA A 38 1.90 -4.58 16.24
N GLY A 39 1.51 -3.35 16.61
CA GLY A 39 2.25 -2.52 17.57
C GLY A 39 3.57 -1.98 17.03
N GLU A 40 3.73 -1.91 15.70
CA GLU A 40 4.94 -1.44 15.06
C GLU A 40 4.99 0.09 14.96
N LYS A 41 6.20 0.64 15.10
CA LYS A 41 6.45 2.06 14.85
C LYS A 41 6.97 2.26 13.44
N MET A 42 6.35 3.20 12.72
CA MET A 42 6.70 3.54 11.34
C MET A 42 6.73 5.05 11.14
N SER A 43 7.56 5.48 10.20
CA SER A 43 7.49 6.80 9.60
C SER A 43 6.60 6.72 8.37
N VAL A 44 5.59 7.60 8.28
CA VAL A 44 4.69 7.70 7.13
C VAL A 44 4.78 9.10 6.56
N ILE A 45 5.15 9.22 5.29
CA ILE A 45 5.21 10.49 4.55
C ILE A 45 4.14 10.43 3.47
N THR A 46 3.33 11.49 3.35
CA THR A 46 2.27 11.57 2.35
C THR A 46 2.41 12.84 1.50
N ASN A 47 2.03 12.74 0.23
CA ASN A 47 1.81 13.88 -0.66
C ASN A 47 0.50 13.65 -1.43
N GLU A 48 -0.53 14.43 -1.13
CA GLU A 48 -1.86 14.26 -1.72
C GLU A 48 -1.90 14.60 -3.22
N GLU A 49 -1.12 15.59 -3.66
CA GLU A 49 -1.08 16.03 -5.06
C GLU A 49 -0.47 14.94 -5.96
N GLU A 50 0.52 14.21 -5.45
CA GLU A 50 1.18 13.09 -6.15
C GLU A 50 0.54 11.73 -5.86
N GLY A 51 -0.43 11.67 -4.93
CA GLY A 51 -0.95 10.43 -4.40
C GLY A 51 0.16 9.52 -3.85
N LEU A 52 1.09 10.10 -3.11
CA LEU A 52 2.23 9.40 -2.51
C LEU A 52 1.93 9.01 -1.06
N ILE A 53 2.29 7.78 -0.71
CA ILE A 53 2.46 7.28 0.65
C ILE A 53 3.80 6.53 0.70
N ASP A 54 4.74 7.00 1.51
CA ASP A 54 6.01 6.33 1.79
C ASP A 54 6.04 5.86 3.24
N VAL A 55 6.20 4.54 3.45
CA VAL A 55 6.21 3.92 4.77
C VAL A 55 7.57 3.30 5.03
N ARG A 56 8.17 3.68 6.16
CA ARG A 56 9.46 3.14 6.61
C ARG A 56 9.39 2.62 8.03
N PHE A 57 9.85 1.39 8.24
CA PHE A 57 9.98 0.80 9.56
C PHE A 57 11.28 1.23 10.22
N ALA A 58 11.20 1.60 11.50
CA ALA A 58 12.37 2.02 12.28
C ALA A 58 13.27 0.82 12.69
N ASN A 59 12.68 -0.37 12.80
CA ASN A 59 13.33 -1.60 13.20
C ASN A 59 12.90 -2.75 12.27
N PRO A 60 13.57 -3.92 12.31
CA PRO A 60 13.00 -5.13 11.75
C PRO A 60 11.59 -5.36 12.30
N VAL A 61 10.65 -5.65 11.41
CA VAL A 61 9.24 -5.84 11.80
C VAL A 61 9.02 -7.19 12.46
N ASN A 62 8.01 -7.25 13.32
CA ASN A 62 7.55 -8.53 13.87
C ASN A 62 6.70 -9.35 12.88
N GLU A 63 6.47 -10.62 13.22
CA GLU A 63 5.70 -11.57 12.39
C GLU A 63 4.26 -11.10 12.07
N LYS A 64 3.60 -10.38 12.99
CA LYS A 64 2.24 -9.86 12.73
C LYS A 64 2.26 -8.78 11.66
N ALA A 65 3.24 -7.88 11.71
CA ALA A 65 3.42 -6.85 10.69
C ALA A 65 3.77 -7.48 9.34
N THR A 66 4.65 -8.48 9.31
CA THR A 66 4.92 -9.28 8.09
C THR A 66 3.64 -9.88 7.53
N LEU A 67 2.84 -10.56 8.36
CA LEU A 67 1.57 -11.15 7.92
C LEU A 67 0.59 -10.11 7.35
N LEU A 68 0.52 -8.92 7.95
CA LEU A 68 -0.34 -7.83 7.47
C LEU A 68 0.17 -7.25 6.14
N MET A 69 1.49 -7.17 5.94
CA MET A 69 2.07 -6.79 4.65
C MET A 69 1.82 -7.85 3.59
N ASP A 70 1.96 -9.14 3.92
CA ASP A 70 1.62 -10.24 3.01
C ASP A 70 0.14 -10.19 2.62
N SER A 71 -0.75 -9.93 3.59
CA SER A 71 -2.18 -9.75 3.33
C SER A 71 -2.48 -8.55 2.44
N MET A 72 -1.80 -7.41 2.63
CA MET A 72 -1.91 -6.26 1.74
C MET A 72 -1.44 -6.61 0.32
N MET A 73 -0.29 -7.27 0.21
CA MET A 73 0.29 -7.67 -1.08
C MET A 73 -0.61 -8.65 -1.83
N LEU A 74 -1.23 -9.61 -1.14
CA LEU A 74 -2.23 -10.51 -1.72
C LEU A 74 -3.40 -9.72 -2.31
N GLY A 75 -3.99 -8.80 -1.54
CA GLY A 75 -5.10 -7.98 -2.04
C GLY A 75 -4.72 -7.10 -3.23
N LEU A 76 -3.51 -6.53 -3.23
CA LEU A 76 -3.01 -5.74 -4.35
C LEU A 76 -2.76 -6.61 -5.60
N GLN A 77 -2.31 -7.85 -5.44
CA GLN A 77 -2.18 -8.80 -6.54
C GLN A 77 -3.54 -9.15 -7.14
N GLU A 78 -4.55 -9.41 -6.32
CA GLU A 78 -5.92 -9.68 -6.79
C GLU A 78 -6.51 -8.48 -7.55
N VAL A 79 -6.33 -7.25 -7.06
CA VAL A 79 -6.73 -6.02 -7.78
C VAL A 79 -6.03 -5.95 -9.13
N LYS A 80 -4.72 -6.25 -9.18
CA LYS A 80 -3.97 -6.27 -10.44
C LYS A 80 -4.49 -7.34 -11.41
N GLU A 81 -4.82 -8.53 -10.92
CA GLU A 81 -5.38 -9.61 -11.75
C GLU A 81 -6.75 -9.25 -12.32
N GLN A 82 -7.60 -8.62 -11.52
CA GLN A 82 -8.96 -8.26 -11.90
C GLN A 82 -9.02 -7.08 -12.90
N TYR A 83 -8.23 -6.04 -12.68
CA TYR A 83 -8.30 -4.80 -13.46
C TYR A 83 -7.17 -4.64 -14.49
N GLY A 84 -6.11 -5.44 -14.36
CA GLY A 84 -4.97 -5.51 -15.27
C GLY A 84 -3.81 -4.57 -14.89
N SER A 85 -2.62 -4.93 -15.37
CA SER A 85 -1.34 -4.23 -15.10
C SER A 85 -1.26 -2.78 -15.60
N LYS A 86 -2.27 -2.29 -16.34
CA LYS A 86 -2.35 -0.89 -16.76
C LYS A 86 -2.66 0.06 -15.60
N TYR A 87 -3.32 -0.44 -14.54
CA TYR A 87 -3.72 0.39 -13.40
C TYR A 87 -2.82 0.20 -12.17
N LEU A 88 -2.20 -0.97 -12.02
CA LEU A 88 -1.37 -1.28 -10.87
C LEU A 88 -0.09 -2.01 -11.32
N LYS A 89 1.05 -1.41 -10.94
CA LYS A 89 2.37 -2.02 -11.07
C LYS A 89 2.93 -2.27 -9.67
N LEU A 90 3.41 -3.49 -9.45
CA LEU A 90 4.08 -3.90 -8.22
C LEU A 90 5.56 -4.11 -8.52
N GLN A 91 6.42 -3.55 -7.68
CA GLN A 91 7.88 -3.66 -7.79
C GLN A 91 8.43 -4.07 -6.42
N PHE A 92 9.44 -4.93 -6.44
CA PHE A 92 10.10 -5.44 -5.26
C PHE A 92 11.59 -5.10 -5.38
N GLU A 93 12.14 -4.48 -4.35
CA GLU A 93 13.54 -4.08 -4.29
C GLU A 93 14.16 -4.67 -3.03
N GLU A 94 15.26 -5.40 -3.20
CA GLU A 94 16.14 -5.78 -2.08
C GLU A 94 17.13 -4.64 -1.84
N VAL A 95 17.27 -4.22 -0.58
CA VAL A 95 18.24 -3.20 -0.11
C VAL A 95 19.28 -3.84 0.79
#